data_AF-A0A2N3B642-F1
#
_entry.id   AF-A0A2N3B642-F1
#
_cell.length_a   1.000
_cell.length_b   1.000
_cell.length_c   1.000
_cell.angle_alpha   90.00
_cell.angle_beta   90.00
_cell.angle_gamma   90.00
#
_symmetry.space_group_name_H-M   'P 1'
#
loop_
_entity.id
_entity.type
_entity.pdbx_description
1 polymer ?
#
loop_
_entity_poly.entity_id
_entity_poly.type
_entity_poly.pdbx_seq_one_letter_code
_entity_poly.pdbx_strand_id
1 'polypeptide(L)'
;MLAMFLLWSLFEWALFKRVFDDPIKGKLASVVAAYLVGSSIAGFGKADGGPYYWPAFFDYAIPALIVGCFAYVSGKRLKEKMGADGAREVFE
;
A
#
# COMPACT_ATOMS: atom_id res chain seq x y z
N MET A 1 -13.08 17.64 8.95
CA MET A 1 -12.32 16.75 9.87
C MET A 1 -12.90 15.34 9.95
N LEU A 2 -14.21 15.15 10.13
CA LEU A 2 -14.85 13.83 10.18
C LEU A 2 -14.53 12.91 8.99
N ALA A 3 -14.51 13.45 7.76
CA ALA A 3 -14.14 12.69 6.56
C ALA A 3 -12.68 12.21 6.56
N MET A 4 -11.74 13.04 7.06
CA MET A 4 -10.34 12.65 7.22
C MET A 4 -10.18 11.55 8.28
N PHE A 5 -10.95 11.64 9.37
CA PHE A 5 -10.91 10.64 10.44
C PHE A 5 -11.46 9.29 9.97
N LEU A 6 -12.55 9.30 9.20
CA LEU A 6 -13.08 8.10 8.57
C LEU A 6 -12.10 7.48 7.57
N LEU A 7 -11.47 8.30 6.72
CA LEU A 7 -10.48 7.84 5.76
C LEU A 7 -9.26 7.22 6.47
N TRP A 8 -8.82 7.85 7.56
CA TRP A 8 -7.74 7.36 8.41
C TRP A 8 -8.07 6.00 9.02
N SER A 9 -9.23 5.86 9.67
CA SER A 9 -9.65 4.58 10.25
C SER A 9 -9.84 3.48 9.20
N LEU A 10 -10.28 3.83 7.98
CA LEU A 10 -10.40 2.88 6.87
C LEU A 10 -9.03 2.43 6.37
N PHE A 11 -8.06 3.35 6.30
CA PHE A 11 -6.66 3.05 6.00
C PHE A 11 -6.06 2.14 7.07
N GLU A 12 -6.26 2.48 8.34
CA GLU A 12 -5.73 1.73 9.46
C GLU A 12 -6.29 0.30 9.49
N TRP A 13 -7.60 0.16 9.29
CA TRP A 13 -8.24 -1.16 9.21
C TRP A 13 -7.79 -1.95 7.97
N ALA A 14 -7.74 -1.33 6.79
CA ALA A 14 -7.39 -2.01 5.55
C ALA A 14 -5.89 -2.33 5.43
N LEU A 15 -5.02 -1.54 6.04
CA LEU A 15 -3.57 -1.74 6.02
C LEU A 15 -3.09 -2.63 7.14
N PHE A 16 -3.51 -2.38 8.39
CA PHE A 16 -2.96 -3.13 9.52
C PHE A 16 -3.58 -4.52 9.65
N LYS A 17 -4.91 -4.70 9.52
CA LYS A 17 -5.50 -6.05 9.67
C LYS A 17 -5.13 -7.01 8.53
N ARG A 18 -4.99 -6.52 7.30
CA ARG A 18 -4.71 -7.38 6.12
C ARG A 18 -3.24 -7.79 5.99
N VAL A 19 -2.32 -7.04 6.62
CA VAL A 19 -0.90 -7.41 6.71
C VAL A 19 -0.70 -8.69 7.53
N PHE A 20 -1.59 -8.99 8.48
CA PHE A 20 -1.48 -10.18 9.33
C PHE A 20 -1.90 -11.49 8.64
N ASP A 21 -2.82 -11.48 7.67
CA ASP A 21 -3.29 -12.71 6.99
C ASP A 21 -2.44 -13.11 5.77
N ASP A 22 -1.98 -12.15 4.97
CA ASP A 22 -1.13 -12.41 3.82
C ASP A 22 -0.14 -11.25 3.61
N PRO A 23 1.16 -11.45 3.93
CA PRO A 23 2.15 -10.38 3.88
C PRO A 23 2.37 -9.82 2.47
N ILE A 24 2.05 -10.57 1.42
CA ILE A 24 2.14 -10.08 0.03
C ILE A 24 0.97 -9.15 -0.24
N LYS A 25 -0.26 -9.57 0.08
CA LYS A 25 -1.47 -8.77 -0.15
C LYS A 25 -1.45 -7.49 0.67
N GLY A 26 -1.03 -7.57 1.94
CA GLY A 26 -0.90 -6.40 2.81
C GLY A 26 0.03 -5.35 2.22
N LYS A 27 1.25 -5.75 1.85
CA LYS A 27 2.25 -4.83 1.29
C LYS A 27 1.83 -4.24 -0.05
N LEU A 28 1.28 -5.04 -0.96
CA LEU A 28 0.80 -4.51 -2.25
C LEU A 28 -0.37 -3.55 -2.08
N ALA A 29 -1.30 -3.85 -1.17
CA ALA A 29 -2.39 -2.94 -0.84
C ALA A 29 -1.87 -1.60 -0.29
N SER A 30 -0.80 -1.61 0.52
CA SER A 30 -0.12 -0.39 0.98
C SER A 30 0.42 0.44 -0.16
N VAL A 31 1.05 -0.19 -1.15
CA VAL A 31 1.58 0.52 -2.32
C VAL A 31 0.46 1.15 -3.14
N VAL A 32 -0.62 0.40 -3.39
CA VAL A 32 -1.80 0.92 -4.11
C VAL A 32 -2.44 2.09 -3.34
N ALA A 33 -2.60 1.95 -2.03
CA ALA A 33 -3.19 2.98 -1.19
C ALA A 33 -2.33 4.26 -1.18
N ALA A 34 -1.00 4.12 -1.05
CA ALA A 34 -0.06 5.22 -1.13
C ALA A 34 -0.08 5.90 -2.51
N TYR A 35 -0.15 5.11 -3.58
CA TYR A 35 -0.29 5.63 -4.95
C TYR A 35 -1.56 6.45 -5.13
N LEU A 36 -2.71 5.94 -4.70
CA LEU A 36 -3.99 6.64 -4.79
C LEU A 36 -3.98 7.96 -4.02
N VAL A 37 -3.41 7.97 -2.81
CA VAL A 37 -3.29 9.19 -2.00
C VAL A 37 -2.33 10.19 -2.65
N GLY A 38 -1.14 9.75 -3.04
CA GLY A 38 -0.14 10.61 -3.70
C GLY A 38 -0.67 11.23 -4.99
N SER A 39 -1.30 10.42 -5.84
CA SER A 39 -1.92 10.87 -7.09
C SER A 39 -3.09 11.82 -6.86
N SER A 40 -3.90 11.60 -5.82
CA SER A 40 -4.98 12.52 -5.46
C SER A 40 -4.42 13.89 -5.02
N ILE A 41 -3.38 13.89 -4.18
CA ILE A 41 -2.73 15.13 -3.73
C ILE A 41 -2.10 15.88 -4.91
N ALA A 42 -1.36 15.20 -5.78
CA ALA A 42 -0.73 15.85 -6.93
C ALA A 42 -1.73 16.38 -7.96
N GLY A 43 -2.83 15.67 -8.23
CA GLY A 43 -3.81 16.15 -9.21
C GLY A 43 -4.61 17.35 -8.74
N PHE A 44 -4.85 17.51 -7.43
CA PHE A 44 -5.38 18.77 -6.88
C PHE A 44 -4.30 19.85 -6.73
N GLY A 45 -3.06 19.47 -6.41
CA GLY A 45 -1.93 20.40 -6.30
C GLY A 45 -1.53 21.04 -7.63
N LYS A 46 -1.64 20.32 -8.75
CA LYS A 46 -1.36 20.81 -10.10
C LYS A 46 -2.57 21.45 -10.80
N ALA A 47 -3.74 21.43 -10.18
CA ALA A 47 -4.95 21.97 -10.78
C ALA A 47 -4.99 23.51 -10.75
N ASP A 48 -4.12 24.19 -9.97
CA ASP A 48 -4.03 25.65 -9.86
C ASP A 48 -5.40 26.37 -9.73
N GLY A 49 -6.31 25.78 -8.93
CA GLY A 49 -7.66 26.30 -8.69
C GLY A 49 -8.73 25.81 -9.68
N GLY A 50 -8.36 24.99 -10.66
CA GLY A 50 -9.25 24.32 -11.61
C GLY A 50 -9.71 22.92 -11.17
N PRO A 51 -10.39 22.18 -12.06
CA PRO A 51 -10.77 20.79 -11.82
C PRO A 51 -9.54 19.88 -11.72
N TYR A 52 -9.72 18.71 -11.12
CA TYR A 52 -8.64 17.74 -10.91
C TYR A 52 -7.81 17.45 -12.18
N TYR A 53 -6.49 17.61 -12.10
CA TYR A 53 -5.58 17.37 -13.21
C TYR A 53 -5.25 15.87 -13.34
N TRP A 54 -6.07 15.15 -14.12
CA TRP A 54 -5.95 13.71 -14.33
C TRP A 54 -4.58 13.18 -14.75
N PRO A 55 -3.77 13.89 -15.58
CA PRO A 55 -2.45 13.41 -15.93
C PRO A 55 -1.49 13.28 -14.73
N ALA A 56 -1.73 14.01 -13.62
CA ALA A 56 -0.94 13.86 -12.39
C ALA A 56 -1.04 12.45 -11.79
N PHE A 57 -2.08 11.69 -12.12
CA PHE A 57 -2.22 10.31 -11.68
C PHE A 57 -1.06 9.42 -12.19
N PHE A 58 -0.46 9.77 -13.33
CA PHE A 58 0.67 9.03 -13.90
C PHE A 58 2.03 9.42 -13.32
N ASP A 59 2.14 10.58 -12.65
CA ASP A 59 3.41 11.06 -12.09
C ASP A 59 4.00 10.05 -11.08
N TYR A 60 3.12 9.41 -10.30
CA TYR A 60 3.53 8.41 -9.30
C TYR A 60 3.44 6.97 -9.80
N ALA A 61 3.07 6.73 -11.05
CA ALA A 61 2.92 5.36 -11.56
C ALA A 61 4.26 4.61 -11.58
N ILE A 62 5.32 5.27 -12.04
CA ILE A 62 6.68 4.71 -12.09
C ILE A 62 7.21 4.39 -10.68
N PRO A 63 7.24 5.31 -9.71
CA PRO A 63 7.70 4.98 -8.36
C PRO A 63 6.79 3.95 -7.68
N ALA A 64 5.47 3.98 -7.91
CA ALA A 64 4.56 2.97 -7.37
C ALA A 64 4.87 1.56 -7.92
N LEU A 65 5.21 1.43 -9.21
CA LEU A 65 5.65 0.15 -9.78
C LEU A 65 6.94 -0.36 -9.16
N ILE A 66 7.94 0.52 -8.99
CA ILE A 66 9.22 0.15 -8.37
C ILE A 66 8.98 -0.34 -6.93
N VAL A 67 8.27 0.45 -6.12
CA VAL A 67 7.96 0.09 -4.74
C VAL A 67 7.08 -1.15 -4.67
N GLY A 68 6.15 -1.33 -5.61
CA GLY A 68 5.31 -2.53 -5.74
C GLY A 68 6.11 -3.80 -5.97
N CYS A 69 7.14 -3.75 -6.83
CA CYS A 69 8.06 -4.87 -7.03
C CYS A 69 8.82 -5.22 -5.75
N PHE A 70 9.37 -4.22 -5.04
CA PHE A 70 10.04 -4.45 -3.74
C PHE A 70 9.09 -4.97 -2.67
N ALA A 71 7.87 -4.46 -2.62
CA ALA A 71 6.80 -4.91 -1.73
C ALA A 71 6.47 -6.38 -1.98
N TYR A 72 6.36 -6.79 -3.25
CA TYR A 72 6.11 -8.18 -3.62
C TYR A 72 7.26 -9.11 -3.22
N VAL A 73 8.50 -8.78 -3.59
CA VAL A 73 9.69 -9.60 -3.27
C VAL A 73 9.86 -9.72 -1.75
N SER A 74 9.71 -8.61 -1.03
CA SER A 74 9.82 -8.63 0.43
C SER A 74 8.64 -9.33 1.11
N GLY A 75 7.45 -9.32 0.53
CA GLY A 75 6.29 -10.07 1.00
C GLY A 75 6.48 -11.58 0.83
N LYS A 76 6.99 -12.01 -0.33
CA LYS A 76 7.29 -13.42 -0.63
C LYS A 76 8.33 -13.98 0.33
N ARG A 77 9.43 -13.25 0.56
CA ARG A 77 10.46 -13.64 1.53
C ARG A 77 9.93 -13.74 2.96
N LEU A 78 8.99 -12.88 3.35
CA LEU A 78 8.36 -12.94 4.67
C LEU A 78 7.50 -14.20 4.82
N LYS A 79 6.71 -14.51 3.79
CA LYS A 79 5.86 -15.70 3.75
C LYS A 79 6.67 -16.99 3.85
N GLU A 80 7.79 -17.05 3.13
CA GLU A 80 8.73 -18.20 3.19
C GLU A 80 9.32 -18.37 4.60
N LYS A 81 9.72 -17.28 5.27
CA LYS A 81 10.23 -17.32 6.64
C LYS A 81 9.17 -17.77 7.65
N MET A 82 7.95 -17.23 7.57
CA MET A 82 6.85 -17.66 8.44
C MET A 82 6.52 -19.14 8.30
N GLY A 83 6.61 -19.69 7.08
CA GLY A 83 6.44 -21.13 6.84
C GLY A 83 7.60 -21.98 7.38
N ALA A 84 8.84 -21.49 7.28
CA ALA A 84 10.02 -22.18 7.80
C ALA A 84 10.07 -22.17 9.34
N ASP A 85 9.72 -21.05 9.97
CA ASP A 85 9.68 -20.92 11.43
C ASP A 85 8.55 -21.77 12.03
N GLY A 86 7.36 -21.78 11.40
CA GLY A 86 6.26 -22.66 11.82
C GLY A 86 6.57 -24.15 11.66
N ALA A 87 7.46 -24.52 10.73
CA ALA A 87 7.94 -25.91 10.64
C ALA A 87 8.91 -26.24 11.78
N ARG A 88 9.79 -25.32 12.17
CA ARG A 88 10.74 -25.52 13.29
C ARG A 88 10.05 -25.79 14.63
N GLU A 89 8.99 -25.03 14.96
CA GLU A 89 8.22 -25.25 16.20
C GLU A 89 7.50 -26.60 16.27
N VAL A 90 7.27 -27.28 15.15
CA VAL A 90 6.60 -28.60 15.11
C VAL A 90 7.58 -29.76 15.28
N PHE A 91 8.87 -29.54 15.00
CA PHE A 91 9.91 -30.58 15.00
C PHE A 91 10.93 -30.43 16.15
N GLU A 92 10.77 -29.44 17.03
CA GLU A 92 11.47 -29.32 18.34
C GLU A 92 10.54 -29.74 19.49
#